data_AF-A0A497RJU7-F1
#
_entry.id   AF-A0A497RJU7-F1
#
_cell.length_a   1.000
_cell.length_b   1.000
_cell.length_c   1.000
_cell.angle_alpha   90.00
_cell.angle_beta   90.00
_cell.angle_gamma   90.00
#
_symmetry.space_group_name_H-M   'P 1'
#
loop_
_entity.id
_entity.type
_entity.pdbx_description
1 polymer ?
#
loop_
_entity_poly.entity_id
_entity_poly.type
_entity_poly.pdbx_seq_one_letter_code
_entity_poly.pdbx_strand_id
1 'polypeptide(L)'
;MKYKIVKIELKEDNLVVLWLKKVSSNATVMPKIDNLFSDPAKLIEFGKHVSMSYAKAIEELMQFDAYFTIDYDEYNLRDLRVGDIVEIEIKQIEK
;
A
#
# COMPACT_ATOMS: atom_id res chain seq x y z
N MET A 1 -10.42 4.70 11.38
CA MET A 1 -10.22 3.51 10.50
C MET A 1 -8.84 2.92 10.78
N LYS A 2 -8.69 1.59 10.89
CA LYS A 2 -7.40 0.97 11.23
C LYS A 2 -6.66 0.46 10.00
N TYR A 3 -5.37 0.76 9.93
CA TYR A 3 -4.48 0.37 8.84
C TYR A 3 -3.17 -0.17 9.41
N LYS A 4 -2.55 -1.11 8.71
CA LYS A 4 -1.20 -1.59 8.99
C LYS A 4 -0.21 -0.89 8.06
N ILE A 5 0.89 -0.36 8.58
CA ILE A 5 1.98 0.17 7.77
C ILE A 5 2.71 -1.00 7.13
N VAL A 6 2.82 -1.00 5.80
CA VAL A 6 3.44 -2.08 5.01
C VAL A 6 4.76 -1.65 4.40
N LYS A 7 4.89 -0.36 4.04
CA LYS A 7 6.12 0.21 3.49
C LYS A 7 6.24 1.66 3.93
N ILE A 8 7.48 2.09 4.18
CA ILE A 8 7.84 3.47 4.49
C ILE A 8 8.87 3.88 3.45
N GLU A 9 8.65 5.01 2.78
CA GLU A 9 9.59 5.60 1.84
C GLU A 9 9.97 7.01 2.30
N LEU A 10 11.27 7.27 2.41
CA LEU A 10 11.78 8.63 2.56
C LEU A 10 11.86 9.26 1.18
N LYS A 11 11.20 10.41 1.00
CA LYS A 11 11.32 11.23 -0.21
C LYS A 11 12.32 12.36 0.03
N GLU A 12 12.80 12.92 -1.07
CA GLU A 12 13.47 14.22 -1.05
C GLU A 12 12.47 15.26 -0.48
N ASP A 13 12.96 16.27 0.26
CA ASP A 13 12.16 17.31 0.95
C ASP A 13 11.63 16.99 2.36
N ASN A 14 12.29 16.12 3.15
CA ASN A 14 11.87 15.79 4.53
C ASN A 14 10.44 15.23 4.63
N LEU A 15 9.96 14.60 3.57
CA LEU A 15 8.65 13.96 3.53
C LEU A 15 8.81 12.45 3.60
N VAL A 16 7.92 11.82 4.37
CA VAL A 16 7.85 10.37 4.52
C VAL A 16 6.51 9.89 3.98
N VAL A 17 6.55 8.93 3.05
CA VAL A 17 5.36 8.30 2.50
C VAL A 17 5.11 6.98 3.24
N LEU A 18 3.94 6.87 3.85
CA LEU A 18 3.47 5.68 4.53
C LEU A 18 2.48 4.94 3.64
N TRP A 19 2.82 3.71 3.27
CA TRP A 19 1.96 2.82 2.50
C TRP A 19 1.22 1.87 3.45
N LEU A 20 -0.09 1.78 3.27
CA LEU A 20 -1.00 1.21 4.24
C LEU A 20 -1.84 0.09 3.64
N LYS A 21 -2.18 -0.88 4.50
CA LYS A 21 -3.17 -1.92 4.22
C LYS A 21 -4.26 -1.89 5.28
N LYS A 22 -5.52 -1.88 4.86
CA LYS A 22 -6.68 -1.79 5.75
C LYS A 22 -6.74 -3.04 6.63
N VAL A 23 -6.85 -2.85 7.93
CA VAL A 23 -7.10 -3.94 8.87
C VAL A 23 -8.60 -4.24 8.82
N SER A 24 -9.00 -5.23 8.04
CA SER A 24 -10.40 -5.68 8.00
C SER A 24 -10.76 -6.43 9.29
N SER A 25 -11.93 -6.11 9.86
CA SER A 25 -12.44 -6.72 11.10
C SER A 25 -13.11 -8.09 10.89
N ASN A 26 -13.17 -8.62 9.66
CA ASN A 26 -13.85 -9.88 9.38
C ASN A 26 -13.09 -10.63 8.30
N ALA A 27 -13.02 -11.95 8.48
CA ALA A 27 -12.58 -12.95 7.51
C ALA A 27 -13.25 -12.69 6.15
N THR A 28 -12.65 -11.81 5.36
CA THR A 28 -13.09 -11.48 4.03
C THR A 28 -12.10 -12.17 3.15
N VAL A 29 -12.59 -13.28 2.58
CA VAL A 29 -12.01 -14.08 1.52
C VAL A 29 -11.03 -13.23 0.72
N MET A 30 -9.73 -13.44 0.97
CA MET A 30 -8.71 -13.11 -0.01
C MET A 30 -9.24 -13.73 -1.30
N PRO A 31 -9.54 -12.96 -2.37
CA PRO A 31 -9.77 -13.62 -3.65
C PRO A 31 -8.55 -14.51 -3.82
N LYS A 32 -8.74 -15.81 -4.03
CA LYS A 32 -7.63 -16.72 -4.27
C LYS A 32 -6.89 -16.20 -5.51
N ILE A 33 -5.91 -15.33 -5.27
CA ILE A 33 -4.97 -14.86 -6.29
C ILE A 33 -4.02 -16.00 -6.67
N ASP A 34 -4.19 -17.17 -6.05
CA ASP A 34 -3.62 -18.43 -6.50
C ASP A 34 -3.77 -18.59 -8.02
N ASN A 35 -4.88 -18.21 -8.64
CA ASN A 35 -5.11 -18.48 -10.07
C ASN A 35 -4.42 -17.52 -11.07
N LEU A 36 -3.90 -16.37 -10.62
CA LEU A 36 -3.15 -15.45 -11.49
C LEU A 36 -1.64 -15.67 -11.37
N PHE A 37 -1.18 -16.11 -10.20
CA PHE A 37 0.22 -16.44 -9.90
C PHE A 37 0.56 -17.93 -10.12
N SER A 38 -0.43 -18.83 -10.20
CA SER A 38 -0.20 -20.26 -10.45
C SER A 38 0.09 -20.60 -11.90
N ASP A 39 -0.20 -19.70 -12.83
CA ASP A 39 -0.13 -19.97 -14.26
C ASP A 39 0.82 -18.98 -14.95
N PRO A 40 2.12 -19.33 -15.06
CA PRO A 40 3.13 -18.47 -15.66
C PRO A 40 2.79 -18.07 -17.11
N ALA A 41 1.92 -18.81 -17.81
CA ALA A 41 1.46 -18.47 -19.16
C ALA A 41 0.62 -17.17 -19.20
N LYS A 42 -0.27 -16.96 -18.22
CA LYS A 42 -1.12 -15.75 -18.15
C LYS A 42 -0.33 -14.50 -17.79
N LEU A 43 0.69 -14.67 -16.95
CA LEU A 43 1.64 -13.63 -16.57
C LEU A 43 2.47 -13.17 -17.78
N ILE A 44 2.89 -14.13 -18.62
CA ILE A 44 3.61 -13.87 -19.87
C ILE A 44 2.71 -13.18 -20.91
N GLU A 45 1.44 -13.57 -21.01
CA GLU A 45 0.48 -12.95 -21.94
C GLU A 45 0.13 -11.51 -21.54
N PHE A 46 -0.05 -11.24 -20.25
CA PHE A 46 -0.22 -9.88 -19.73
C PHE A 46 1.05 -9.03 -19.94
N GLY A 47 2.24 -9.60 -19.68
CA GLY A 47 3.52 -8.96 -19.93
C GLY A 47 3.85 -8.71 -21.41
N LYS A 48 3.19 -9.41 -22.34
CA LYS A 48 3.28 -9.14 -23.79
C LYS A 48 2.44 -7.94 -24.22
N HIS A 49 1.36 -7.63 -23.51
CA HIS A 49 0.46 -6.51 -23.81
C HIS A 49 0.78 -5.25 -22.99
N VAL A 50 1.39 -5.41 -21.82
CA VAL A 50 1.73 -4.35 -20.86
C VAL A 50 3.21 -4.48 -20.53
N SER A 51 4.01 -3.44 -20.75
CA SER A 51 5.45 -3.51 -20.48
C SER A 51 5.73 -4.02 -19.06
N MET A 52 6.74 -4.87 -18.88
CA MET A 52 7.06 -5.49 -17.58
C MET A 52 7.20 -4.47 -16.43
N SER A 53 7.66 -3.25 -16.72
CA SER A 53 7.76 -2.16 -15.75
C SER A 53 6.38 -1.68 -15.27
N TYR A 54 5.39 -1.65 -16.16
CA TYR A 54 4.04 -1.21 -15.86
C TYR A 54 3.24 -2.31 -15.13
N ALA A 55 3.49 -3.59 -15.47
CA ALA A 55 2.96 -4.73 -14.74
C ALA A 55 3.43 -4.75 -13.28
N LYS A 56 4.74 -4.52 -13.03
CA LYS A 56 5.28 -4.38 -11.67
C LYS A 56 4.70 -3.18 -10.92
N ALA A 57 4.57 -2.04 -11.57
CA ALA A 57 3.97 -0.86 -10.94
C ALA A 57 2.50 -1.09 -10.56
N ILE A 58 1.74 -1.77 -11.40
CA ILE A 58 0.35 -2.17 -11.10
C ILE A 58 0.33 -3.20 -9.96
N GLU A 59 1.22 -4.19 -9.96
CA GLU A 59 1.33 -5.18 -8.89
C GLU A 59 1.63 -4.50 -7.54
N GLU A 60 2.55 -3.53 -7.50
CA GLU A 60 2.85 -2.73 -6.32
C GLU A 60 1.64 -1.87 -5.89
N LEU A 61 0.93 -1.24 -6.83
CA LEU A 61 -0.27 -0.46 -6.53
C LEU A 61 -1.44 -1.31 -6.01
N MET A 62 -1.55 -2.57 -6.44
CA MET A 62 -2.56 -3.51 -5.96
C MET A 62 -2.24 -4.09 -4.57
N GLN A 63 -1.01 -3.91 -4.06
CA GLN A 63 -0.62 -4.40 -2.72
C GLN A 63 -1.09 -3.51 -1.56
N PHE A 64 -1.36 -2.22 -1.83
CA PHE A 64 -1.66 -1.22 -0.80
C PHE A 64 -3.08 -0.66 -0.97
N ASP A 65 -3.78 -0.51 0.15
CA ASP A 65 -5.16 0.01 0.15
C ASP A 65 -5.19 1.55 0.25
N ALA A 66 -4.12 2.16 0.77
CA ALA A 66 -3.99 3.60 0.93
C ALA A 66 -2.51 4.01 1.06
N TYR A 67 -2.23 5.28 0.83
CA TYR A 67 -0.98 5.92 1.21
C TYR A 67 -1.25 7.35 1.70
N PHE A 68 -0.37 7.87 2.55
CA PHE A 68 -0.36 9.28 2.91
C PHE A 68 1.06 9.74 3.22
N THR A 69 1.26 11.05 3.11
CA THR A 69 2.57 11.69 3.32
C THR A 69 2.54 12.50 4.61
N ILE A 70 3.59 12.38 5.41
CA ILE A 70 3.80 13.16 6.62
C ILE A 70 5.21 13.76 6.64
N ASP A 71 5.40 14.78 7.47
CA ASP A 71 6.72 15.34 7.70
C ASP A 71 7.62 14.36 8.45
N TYR A 72 8.92 14.40 8.16
CA TYR A 72 9.93 13.55 8.78
C TYR A 72 10.00 13.73 10.30
N ASP A 73 9.80 14.95 10.79
CA ASP A 73 9.77 15.23 12.23
C ASP A 73 8.58 14.55 12.91
N GLU A 74 7.40 14.59 12.27
CA GLU A 74 6.19 13.92 12.78
C GLU A 74 6.34 12.40 12.74
N TYR A 75 6.93 11.87 11.66
CA TYR A 75 7.29 10.45 11.54
C TYR A 75 8.18 9.98 12.71
N ASN A 76 9.25 10.73 13.01
CA ASN A 76 10.17 10.39 14.10
C ASN A 76 9.54 10.57 15.47
N LEU A 77 8.77 11.64 15.69
CA LEU A 77 8.10 11.91 16.96
C LEU A 77 7.15 10.77 17.34
N ARG A 78 6.51 10.16 16.34
CA ARG A 78 5.57 9.04 16.50
C ARG A 78 6.25 7.67 16.49
N ASP A 79 7.57 7.58 16.25
CA ASP A 79 8.37 6.34 16.13
C ASP A 79 7.68 5.28 15.26
N LEU A 80 7.18 5.70 14.09
CA LEU A 80 6.39 4.83 13.22
C LEU A 80 7.27 3.78 12.53
N ARG A 81 6.79 2.53 12.51
CA ARG A 81 7.53 1.39 11.93
C ARG A 81 6.66 0.58 10.99
N VAL A 82 7.33 -0.12 10.07
CA VAL A 82 6.67 -1.13 9.24
C VAL A 82 6.12 -2.22 10.17
N GLY A 83 4.83 -2.52 10.03
CA GLY A 83 4.12 -3.48 10.86
C GLY A 83 3.14 -2.86 11.85
N ASP A 84 3.30 -1.58 12.19
CA ASP A 84 2.44 -0.89 13.15
C ASP A 84 1.01 -0.76 12.64
N ILE A 85 0.05 -0.85 13.58
CA ILE A 85 -1.36 -0.58 13.30
C ILE A 85 -1.66 0.85 13.71
N VAL A 86 -1.98 1.68 12.74
CA VAL A 86 -2.35 3.08 12.92
C VAL A 86 -3.85 3.27 12.76
N GLU A 87 -4.41 4.18 13.53
CA GLU A 87 -5.80 4.63 13.38
C GLU A 87 -5.84 5.99 12.69
N ILE A 88 -6.56 6.04 11.57
CA ILE A 88 -6.70 7.23 10.73
C ILE A 88 -8.15 7.69 10.80
N GLU A 89 -8.33 8.95 11.16
CA GLU A 89 -9.61 9.66 11.19
C GLU A 89 -9.59 10.76 10.12
N ILE A 90 -10.57 10.75 9.22
CA ILE A 90 -10.72 11.78 8.18
C ILE A 90 -11.76 12.77 8.70
N LYS A 91 -11.36 14.03 8.87
CA LYS A 91 -12.25 15.14 9.26
C LYS A 91 -12.50 16.04 8.08
N GLN A 92 -13.77 16.35 7.81
CA GLN A 92 -14.13 17.36 6.82
C GLN A 92 -13.91 18.75 7.42
N ILE A 93 -13.21 19.63 6.70
CA ILE A 93 -13.03 21.03 7.10
C ILE A 93 -14.19 21.81 6.45
N GLU A 94 -15.09 22.37 7.25
CA GLU A 94 -16.09 23.32 6.77
C GLU A 94 -15.39 24.63 6.39
N LYS A 95 -15.74 25.17 5.21
CA LYS A 95 -15.20 26.42 4.66
C LYS A 95 -16.20 27.56 4.85
#